data_AF-A0A0D7ASJ8-F1
#
_entry.id   AF-A0A0D7ASJ8-F1
#
_cell.length_a   1.000
_cell.length_b   1.000
_cell.length_c   1.000
_cell.angle_alpha   90.00
_cell.angle_beta   90.00
_cell.angle_gamma   90.00
#
_symmetry.space_group_name_H-M   'P 1'
#
loop_
_entity.id
_entity.type
_entity.pdbx_description
1 polymer ?
#
loop_
_entity_poly.entity_id
_entity_poly.type
_entity_poly.pdbx_seq_one_letter_code
_entity_poly.pdbx_strand_id
1 'polypeptide(L)'
;MDHILTRCKATGQKEIWNLMKQLCRAKGINWKKPNLGDILASPLAEFKDRDGKQLNGRTRFYRLVMPQAAYVIWLARCQRTIPDDRTGELRKPMSKEEIRIRFTKALDRTL
;
A
#
# COMPACT_ATOMS: atom_id res chain seq x y z
N MET A 1 1.03 5.48 13.50
CA MET A 1 0.94 4.84 12.15
C MET A 1 -0.45 4.91 11.55
N ASP A 2 -1.54 4.65 12.30
CA ASP A 2 -2.92 4.68 11.75
C ASP A 2 -3.21 5.93 10.91
N HIS A 3 -3.07 7.14 11.50
CA HIS A 3 -3.35 8.38 10.78
C HIS A 3 -2.57 8.49 9.46
N ILE A 4 -1.28 8.15 9.45
CA ILE A 4 -0.41 8.23 8.26
C ILE A 4 -0.92 7.31 7.14
N LEU A 5 -1.28 6.08 7.51
CA LEU A 5 -1.68 5.03 6.58
C LEU A 5 -3.12 5.17 6.11
N THR A 6 -4.02 5.75 6.91
CA THR A 6 -5.47 5.69 6.63
C THR A 6 -6.12 7.07 6.48
N ARG A 7 -5.58 8.16 7.05
CA ARG A 7 -6.27 9.47 7.13
C ARG A 7 -5.48 10.65 6.57
N CYS A 8 -4.15 10.61 6.60
CA CYS A 8 -3.28 11.75 6.27
C CYS A 8 -3.40 12.14 4.80
N LYS A 9 -3.61 13.42 4.50
CA LYS A 9 -3.70 13.92 3.11
C LYS A 9 -2.33 14.21 2.49
N ALA A 10 -1.31 14.48 3.32
CA ALA A 10 0.01 14.93 2.88
C ALA A 10 0.97 13.81 2.46
N THR A 11 0.65 12.54 2.74
CA THR A 11 1.55 11.39 2.52
C THR A 11 1.36 10.69 1.19
N GLY A 12 0.42 11.14 0.36
CA GLY A 12 0.05 10.46 -0.89
C GLY A 12 -0.66 9.12 -0.70
N GLN A 13 -1.08 8.76 0.52
CA GLN A 13 -1.85 7.53 0.77
C GLN A 13 -3.13 7.43 -0.05
N LYS A 14 -3.77 8.56 -0.37
CA LYS A 14 -4.94 8.57 -1.26
C LYS A 14 -4.61 7.98 -2.64
N GLU A 15 -3.44 8.28 -3.18
CA GLU A 15 -3.01 7.79 -4.49
C GLU A 15 -2.75 6.29 -4.45
N ILE A 16 -2.00 5.83 -3.44
CA ILE A 16 -1.73 4.41 -3.25
C ILE A 16 -3.00 3.60 -3.04
N TRP A 17 -3.94 4.08 -2.21
CA TRP A 17 -5.21 3.37 -2.00
C TRP A 17 -6.13 3.39 -3.23
N ASN A 18 -6.03 4.42 -4.07
CA ASN A 18 -6.74 4.42 -5.35
C ASN A 18 -6.16 3.38 -6.31
N LEU A 19 -4.83 3.25 -6.38
CA LEU A 19 -4.18 2.20 -7.17
C LEU A 19 -4.51 0.81 -6.64
N MET A 20 -4.44 0.61 -5.32
CA MET A 20 -4.80 -0.65 -4.69
C MET A 20 -6.26 -1.03 -5.00
N LYS A 21 -7.19 -0.07 -4.93
CA LYS A 21 -8.59 -0.26 -5.34
C LYS A 21 -8.71 -0.76 -6.78
N GLN A 22 -7.95 -0.18 -7.71
CA GLN A 22 -7.97 -0.59 -9.11
C GLN A 22 -7.43 -2.01 -9.28
N LEU A 23 -6.31 -2.33 -8.64
CA LEU A 23 -5.71 -3.67 -8.69
C LEU A 23 -6.62 -4.74 -8.07
N CYS A 24 -7.21 -4.47 -6.90
CA CYS A 24 -8.17 -5.37 -6.26
C CYS A 24 -9.37 -5.65 -7.17
N ARG A 25 -9.93 -4.61 -7.79
CA ARG A 25 -11.04 -4.76 -8.75
C ARG A 25 -10.65 -5.61 -9.95
N ALA A 26 -9.46 -5.38 -10.53
CA ALA A 26 -8.95 -6.18 -11.64
C ALA A 26 -8.75 -7.65 -11.26
N LYS A 27 -8.48 -7.97 -9.99
CA LYS A 27 -8.38 -9.34 -9.47
C LYS A 27 -9.71 -9.92 -8.96
N GLY A 28 -10.81 -9.19 -9.10
CA GLY A 28 -12.13 -9.62 -8.61
C GLY A 28 -12.24 -9.65 -7.07
N ILE A 29 -11.43 -8.86 -6.37
CA ILE A 29 -11.46 -8.70 -4.93
C ILE A 29 -12.36 -7.50 -4.60
N ASN A 30 -13.34 -7.70 -3.70
CA ASN A 30 -14.16 -6.59 -3.23
C ASN A 30 -13.30 -5.60 -2.43
N TRP A 31 -13.26 -4.36 -2.89
CA TRP A 31 -12.43 -3.34 -2.27
C TRP A 31 -13.17 -2.57 -1.19
N LYS A 32 -12.62 -2.60 0.02
CA LYS A 32 -12.90 -1.65 1.10
C LYS A 32 -11.58 -0.95 1.43
N LYS A 33 -11.64 0.36 1.67
CA LYS A 33 -10.45 1.08 2.16
C LYS A 33 -10.03 0.47 3.50
N PRO A 34 -8.78 0.01 3.65
CA PRO A 34 -8.37 -0.72 4.84
C PRO A 34 -8.17 0.23 6.02
N ASN A 35 -8.54 -0.22 7.21
CA ASN A 35 -8.11 0.37 8.48
C ASN A 35 -6.73 -0.17 8.89
N LEU A 36 -6.14 0.31 9.98
CA LEU A 36 -4.83 -0.17 10.43
C LEU A 36 -4.82 -1.70 10.71
N GLY A 37 -5.88 -2.22 11.33
CA GLY A 37 -6.04 -3.65 11.58
C GLY A 37 -6.06 -4.48 10.31
N ASP A 38 -6.80 -4.04 9.29
CA ASP A 38 -6.87 -4.70 7.98
C ASP A 38 -5.48 -4.75 7.30
N ILE A 39 -4.67 -3.69 7.44
CA ILE A 39 -3.31 -3.61 6.90
C ILE A 39 -2.40 -4.60 7.63
N LEU A 40 -2.41 -4.58 8.96
CA LEU A 40 -1.55 -5.44 9.79
C LEU A 40 -1.92 -6.92 9.67
N ALA A 41 -3.20 -7.23 9.56
CA ALA A 41 -3.70 -8.59 9.36
C ALA A 41 -3.62 -9.04 7.89
N SER A 42 -3.23 -8.17 6.96
CA SER A 42 -3.22 -8.50 5.53
C SER A 42 -2.40 -9.73 5.15
N PRO A 43 -1.27 -10.08 5.80
CA PRO A 43 -0.54 -11.34 5.52
C PRO A 43 -1.33 -12.60 5.89
N LEU A 44 -2.36 -12.47 6.74
CA LEU A 44 -3.24 -13.56 7.17
C LEU A 44 -4.54 -13.62 6.36
N ALA A 45 -4.79 -12.67 5.45
CA ALA A 45 -6.05 -12.61 4.71
C ALA A 45 -6.33 -13.89 3.94
N GLU A 46 -7.59 -14.34 3.91
CA GLU A 46 -8.04 -15.48 3.12
C GLU A 46 -9.24 -15.08 2.27
N PHE A 47 -9.16 -15.35 0.97
CA PHE A 47 -10.29 -15.19 0.06
C PHE A 47 -10.81 -16.57 -0.31
N LYS A 48 -12.12 -16.76 -0.20
CA LYS A 48 -12.82 -18.00 -0.53
C LYS A 48 -13.92 -17.72 -1.56
N ASP A 49 -14.27 -18.70 -2.37
CA ASP A 49 -15.45 -18.63 -3.24
C ASP A 49 -16.73 -18.99 -2.46
N ARG A 50 -17.85 -19.11 -3.19
CA ARG A 50 -19.16 -19.40 -2.60
C ARG A 50 -19.23 -20.78 -1.96
N ASP A 51 -18.41 -21.71 -2.42
CA ASP A 51 -18.33 -23.10 -1.94
C ASP A 51 -17.29 -23.25 -0.82
N GLY A 52 -16.68 -22.13 -0.39
CA GLY A 52 -15.68 -22.10 0.68
C GLY A 52 -14.26 -22.49 0.24
N LYS A 53 -14.04 -22.73 -1.06
CA LYS A 53 -12.72 -23.08 -1.59
C LYS A 53 -11.82 -21.85 -1.64
N GLN A 54 -10.57 -22.01 -1.21
CA GLN A 54 -9.61 -20.92 -1.19
C GLN A 54 -9.24 -20.46 -2.61
N LEU A 55 -9.29 -19.15 -2.80
CA LEU A 55 -8.88 -18.46 -4.01
C LEU A 55 -7.40 -18.07 -3.92
N ASN A 56 -6.52 -19.06 -4.06
CA ASN A 56 -5.07 -18.96 -3.83
C ASN A 56 -4.42 -17.76 -4.52
N GLY A 57 -4.78 -17.48 -5.77
CA GLY A 57 -4.26 -16.33 -6.52
C GLY A 57 -4.64 -14.98 -5.90
N ARG A 58 -5.90 -14.82 -5.43
CA ARG A 58 -6.38 -13.59 -4.78
C ARG A 58 -5.75 -13.43 -3.40
N THR A 59 -5.68 -14.53 -2.65
CA THR A 59 -5.03 -14.58 -1.34
C THR A 59 -3.56 -14.20 -1.43
N ARG A 60 -2.78 -14.84 -2.30
CA ARG A 60 -1.37 -14.51 -2.51
C ARG A 60 -1.20 -13.05 -2.94
N PHE A 61 -1.98 -12.61 -3.94
CA PHE A 61 -1.93 -11.23 -4.42
C PHE A 61 -2.14 -10.23 -3.28
N TYR A 62 -3.21 -10.37 -2.50
CA TYR A 62 -3.53 -9.41 -1.44
C TYR A 62 -2.48 -9.40 -0.32
N ARG A 63 -2.02 -10.59 0.09
CA ARG A 63 -0.97 -10.75 1.13
C ARG A 63 0.35 -10.09 0.73
N LEU A 64 0.68 -10.07 -0.56
CA LEU A 64 1.91 -9.43 -1.06
C LEU A 64 1.74 -7.93 -1.28
N VAL A 65 0.66 -7.50 -1.93
CA VAL A 65 0.51 -6.12 -2.40
C VAL A 65 0.14 -5.16 -1.26
N MET A 66 -0.66 -5.61 -0.29
CA MET A 66 -1.13 -4.75 0.81
C MET A 66 0.02 -4.23 1.70
N PRO A 67 1.00 -5.05 2.14
CA PRO A 67 2.17 -4.55 2.84
C PRO A 67 3.02 -3.57 2.02
N GLN A 68 3.16 -3.81 0.71
CA GLN A 68 3.92 -2.90 -0.18
C GLN A 68 3.25 -1.53 -0.28
N ALA A 69 1.91 -1.49 -0.35
CA ALA A 69 1.15 -0.25 -0.33
C ALA A 69 1.42 0.53 0.98
N ALA A 70 1.33 -0.13 2.12
CA ALA A 70 1.61 0.50 3.42
C ALA A 70 3.06 0.99 3.52
N TYR A 71 4.02 0.20 3.03
CA TYR A 71 5.44 0.56 3.01
C TYR A 71 5.71 1.83 2.18
N VAL A 72 5.16 1.94 0.97
CA VAL A 72 5.36 3.12 0.13
C VAL A 72 4.75 4.38 0.75
N ILE A 73 3.58 4.26 1.39
CA ILE A 73 2.98 5.37 2.15
C ILE A 73 3.89 5.81 3.30
N TRP A 74 4.45 4.84 4.03
CA TRP A 74 5.39 5.10 5.12
C TRP A 74 6.65 5.79 4.61
N LEU A 75 7.23 5.32 3.51
CA LEU A 75 8.39 5.95 2.86
C LEU A 75 8.10 7.41 2.45
N ALA A 76 6.92 7.67 1.88
CA ALA A 76 6.49 9.02 1.52
C ALA A 76 6.43 9.94 2.73
N ARG A 77 5.95 9.43 3.88
CA ARG A 77 6.01 10.17 5.15
C ARG A 77 7.46 10.42 5.57
N CYS A 78 8.31 9.39 5.58
CA CYS A 78 9.68 9.50 6.06
C CYS A 78 10.47 10.53 5.26
N GLN A 79 10.36 10.55 3.93
CA GLN A 79 11.02 11.54 3.10
C GLN A 79 10.65 12.99 3.45
N ARG A 80 9.42 13.23 3.91
CA ARG A 80 8.95 14.56 4.29
C ARG A 80 9.37 14.98 5.70
N THR A 81 9.56 14.02 6.61
CA THR A 81 9.72 14.32 8.05
C THR A 81 11.08 13.97 8.63
N ILE A 82 11.85 13.12 7.95
CA ILE A 82 13.16 12.68 8.40
C ILE A 82 14.19 13.38 7.51
N PRO A 83 15.10 14.19 8.09
CA PRO A 83 16.20 14.79 7.35
C PRO A 83 17.09 13.74 6.71
N ASP A 84 17.75 14.11 5.62
CA ASP A 84 18.77 13.28 5.01
C ASP A 84 20.00 13.19 5.94
N ASP A 85 20.46 11.99 6.24
CA ASP A 85 21.60 11.79 7.16
C ASP A 85 22.91 12.43 6.66
N ARG A 86 23.04 12.67 5.34
CA ARG A 86 24.26 13.24 4.74
C ARG A 86 24.20 14.76 4.67
N THR A 87 23.04 15.33 4.35
CA THR A 87 22.90 16.80 4.19
C THR A 87 22.31 17.48 5.41
N GLY A 88 21.65 16.74 6.31
CA GLY A 88 20.90 17.28 7.44
C GLY A 88 19.60 18.00 7.04
N GLU A 89 19.26 18.01 5.75
CA GLU A 89 18.12 18.76 5.22
C GLU A 89 16.91 17.86 4.95
N LEU A 90 15.71 18.43 5.05
CA LEU A 90 14.50 17.74 4.62
C LEU A 90 14.47 17.59 3.10
N ARG A 91 14.21 16.37 2.65
CA ARG A 91 14.02 16.10 1.23
C ARG A 91 12.69 16.68 0.76
N LYS A 92 12.62 17.03 -0.52
CA LYS A 92 11.37 17.48 -1.15
C LYS A 92 10.31 16.36 -1.02
N PRO A 93 9.05 16.70 -0.69
CA PRO A 93 7.96 15.73 -0.68
C PRO A 93 7.80 15.06 -2.05
N MET A 94 7.53 13.76 -2.06
CA MET A 94 7.32 13.03 -3.32
C MET A 94 6.10 13.57 -4.05
N SER A 95 6.24 13.77 -5.36
CA SER A 95 5.13 14.00 -6.27
C SER A 95 4.24 12.75 -6.39
N LYS A 96 3.03 12.93 -6.91
CA LYS A 96 2.11 11.81 -7.18
C LYS A 96 2.75 10.79 -8.13
N GLU A 97 3.45 11.26 -9.15
CA GLU A 97 4.07 10.39 -10.16
C GLU A 97 5.20 9.53 -9.56
N GLU A 98 6.05 10.12 -8.72
CA GLU A 98 7.09 9.37 -8.00
C GLU A 98 6.51 8.31 -7.07
N ILE A 99 5.39 8.62 -6.40
CA ILE A 99 4.69 7.65 -5.54
C ILE A 99 4.19 6.46 -6.37
N ARG A 100 3.62 6.71 -7.56
CA ARG A 100 3.19 5.64 -8.48
C ARG A 100 4.36 4.79 -8.94
N ILE A 101 5.43 5.42 -9.42
CA ILE A 101 6.64 4.73 -9.89
C ILE A 101 7.24 3.87 -8.78
N ARG A 102 7.32 4.38 -7.55
CA ARG A 102 7.83 3.61 -6.40
C ARG A 102 6.93 2.44 -6.05
N PHE A 103 5.61 2.61 -6.12
CA PHE A 103 4.69 1.51 -5.87
C PHE A 103 4.82 0.42 -6.94
N THR A 104 4.85 0.76 -8.22
CA THR A 104 5.09 -0.22 -9.30
C THR A 104 6.40 -0.96 -9.10
N LYS A 105 7.50 -0.25 -8.83
CA LYS A 105 8.81 -0.87 -8.55
C LYS A 105 8.78 -1.80 -7.32
N ALA A 106 7.99 -1.47 -6.30
CA ALA A 106 7.83 -2.33 -5.13
C ALA A 106 7.08 -3.63 -5.48
N LEU A 107 6.09 -3.56 -6.37
CA LEU A 107 5.36 -4.73 -6.85
C LEU A 107 6.21 -5.61 -7.76
N ASP A 108 6.97 -5.04 -8.69
CA ASP A 108 7.84 -5.78 -9.61
C ASP A 108 8.93 -6.58 -8.87
N ARG A 109 9.37 -6.10 -7.71
CA ARG A 109 10.34 -6.82 -6.85
C ARG A 109 9.72 -7.96 -6.05
N THR A 110 8.40 -7.98 -5.89
CA THR A 110 7.69 -8.89 -4.97
C THR A 110 6.93 -9.99 -5.71
N LEU A 111 6.49 -9.75 -6.94
CA LEU A 111 5.64 -10.66 -7.72
C LEU A 111 6.45 -11.61 -8.58
#